data_AF-A0A7C2GIU4-F1
#
_entry.id   AF-A0A7C2GIU4-F1
#
_cell.length_a   1.000
_cell.length_b   1.000
_cell.length_c   1.000
_cell.angle_alpha   90.00
_cell.angle_beta   90.00
_cell.angle_gamma   90.00
#
_symmetry.space_group_name_H-M   'P 1'
#
loop_
_entity.id
_entity.type
_entity.pdbx_description
1 polymer ?
#
loop_
_entity_poly.entity_id
_entity_poly.type
_entity_poly.pdbx_seq_one_letter_code
_entity_poly.pdbx_strand_id
1 'polypeptide(L)' 'MKKISEVYLNLLDTVLKEYNSIVESGEVIYTQSQEPWKLRLYFYDGSFLDIFYSKSGKYSYHF' A
#
# COMPACT_ATOMS: atom_id res chain seq x y z
N MET A 1 -0.26 11.78 15.40
CA MET A 1 -0.84 10.81 14.43
C MET A 1 0.12 10.71 13.26
N LYS A 2 0.53 9.49 12.86
CA LYS A 2 1.34 9.31 11.63
C LYS A 2 0.51 9.71 10.42
N LYS A 3 1.12 10.32 9.40
CA LYS A 3 0.41 10.61 8.15
C LYS A 3 0.12 9.29 7.42
N ILE A 4 -1.03 9.20 6.74
CA ILE A 4 -1.40 7.98 5.99
C ILE A 4 -0.32 7.66 4.93
N SER A 5 0.26 8.69 4.30
CA SER A 5 1.39 8.52 3.37
C SER A 5 2.61 7.86 4.03
N GLU A 6 2.97 8.25 5.26
CA GLU A 6 4.08 7.63 5.99
C GLU A 6 3.77 6.16 6.30
N VAL A 7 2.52 5.84 6.65
CA VAL A 7 2.10 4.45 6.87
C VAL A 7 2.27 3.63 5.59
N TYR A 8 1.76 4.12 4.45
CA TYR A 8 1.89 3.42 3.18
C TYR A 8 3.34 3.27 2.71
N LEU A 9 4.17 4.31 2.84
CA LEU A 9 5.59 4.25 2.43
C LEU A 9 6.38 3.27 3.30
N ASN A 10 6.15 3.24 4.61
CA ASN A 10 6.79 2.27 5.50
C ASN A 10 6.35 0.84 5.18
N LEU A 11 5.04 0.62 4.93
CA LEU A 11 4.53 -0.69 4.52
C LEU A 11 5.14 -1.14 3.19
N LEU A 12 5.22 -0.24 2.21
CA LEU A 12 5.84 -0.55 0.91
C LEU A 12 7.31 -0.95 1.08
N ASP A 13 8.08 -0.21 1.86
CA ASP A 13 9.48 -0.53 2.15
C ASP A 13 9.63 -1.90 2.85
N THR A 14 8.82 -2.17 3.88
CA THR A 14 8.80 -3.47 4.56
C THR A 14 8.46 -4.60 3.60
N VAL A 15 7.41 -4.43 2.79
CA VAL A 15 6.95 -5.47 1.86
C VAL A 15 8.02 -5.77 0.81
N LEU A 16 8.63 -4.75 0.20
CA LEU A 16 9.67 -4.94 -0.81
C LEU A 16 10.99 -5.47 -0.24
N LYS A 17 11.26 -5.30 1.06
CA LYS A 17 12.44 -5.87 1.71
C LYS A 17 12.23 -7.32 2.16
N GLU A 18 11.11 -7.60 2.79
CA GLU A 18 10.88 -8.87 3.48
C GLU A 18 10.10 -9.89 2.62
N TYR A 19 9.32 -9.43 1.64
CA TYR A 19 8.39 -10.26 0.87
C TYR A 19 8.62 -10.16 -0.65
N ASN A 20 9.82 -9.76 -1.09
CA ASN A 20 10.18 -9.65 -2.52
C ASN A 20 10.21 -10.97 -3.30
N SER A 21 10.06 -12.10 -2.62
CA SER A 21 9.89 -13.42 -3.23
C SER A 21 8.47 -13.66 -3.74
N ILE A 22 7.50 -12.84 -3.30
CA ILE A 22 6.08 -12.96 -3.63
C ILE A 22 5.57 -11.66 -4.27
N VAL A 23 6.02 -10.50 -3.77
CA VAL A 23 5.64 -9.17 -4.27
C VAL A 23 6.69 -8.68 -5.26
N GLU A 24 6.24 -8.30 -6.45
CA GLU A 24 7.08 -7.75 -7.53
C GLU A 24 7.32 -6.25 -7.33
N SER A 25 6.27 -5.49 -7.05
CA SER A 25 6.34 -4.05 -6.89
C SER A 25 5.15 -3.50 -6.09
N GLY A 26 5.13 -2.19 -5.84
CA GLY A 26 3.98 -1.52 -5.26
C GLY A 26 4.07 0.00 -5.38
N GLU A 27 2.92 0.65 -5.24
CA GLU A 27 2.81 2.09 -5.37
C GLU A 27 1.73 2.68 -4.45
N VAL A 28 1.93 3.91 -4.02
CA VAL A 28 0.88 4.69 -3.34
C VAL A 28 0.06 5.39 -4.42
N ILE A 29 -1.22 5.06 -4.50
CA ILE A 29 -2.16 5.71 -5.40
C ILE A 29 -2.75 6.90 -4.68
N TYR A 30 -2.73 8.05 -5.35
CA TYR A 30 -3.23 9.32 -4.84
C TYR A 30 -4.57 9.68 -5.48
N THR A 31 -5.39 10.43 -4.74
CA THR A 31 -6.58 11.08 -5.31
C THR A 31 -6.19 12.24 -6.21
N GLN A 32 -7.15 12.80 -6.95
CA GLN A 32 -6.93 14.01 -7.77
C GLN A 32 -6.45 15.22 -6.94
N SER A 33 -6.77 15.25 -5.64
CA SER A 33 -6.34 16.30 -4.71
C SER A 33 -4.97 16.02 -4.06
N GLN A 34 -4.21 15.04 -4.58
CA GLN A 34 -2.89 14.62 -4.05
C GLN A 34 -2.92 14.07 -2.61
N GLU A 35 -4.08 13.60 -2.17
CA GLU A 35 -4.19 12.88 -0.90
C GLU A 35 -3.96 11.37 -1.13
N PRO A 36 -3.18 10.68 -0.26
CA PRO A 36 -2.93 9.26 -0.38
C PRO A 36 -4.24 8.48 -0.24
N TRP A 37 -4.60 7.70 -1.25
CA TRP A 37 -5.85 6.97 -1.31
C TRP A 37 -5.67 5.53 -0.82
N LYS A 38 -4.75 4.79 -1.45
CA LYS A 38 -4.48 3.38 -1.16
C LYS A 38 -3.04 3.02 -1.50
N LEU A 39 -2.54 1.95 -0.90
CA LEU A 39 -1.32 1.28 -1.31
C LEU A 39 -1.71 0.08 -2.18
N ARG A 40 -1.18 -0.01 -3.40
CA ARG A 40 -1.34 -1.17 -4.26
C ARG A 40 -0.05 -1.96 -4.30
N LEU A 41 -0.15 -3.27 -4.11
CA LEU A 41 0.94 -4.22 -4.31
C LEU A 41 0.67 -5.04 -5.56
N TYR A 42 1.70 -5.32 -6.34
CA TYR A 42 1.66 -6.18 -7.52
C TYR A 42 2.45 -7.46 -7.23
N PHE A 43 1.86 -8.61 -7.51
CA PHE A 43 2.47 -9.92 -7.31
C PHE A 43 3.01 -10.47 -8.63
N TYR A 44 3.99 -11.37 -8.57
CA TYR A 44 4.60 -11.95 -9.78
C TYR A 44 3.64 -12.77 -10.66
N ASP A 45 2.48 -13.17 -10.13
CA ASP A 45 1.43 -13.86 -10.89
C ASP A 45 0.51 -12.91 -11.67
N GLY A 46 0.77 -11.59 -11.60
CA GLY A 46 -0.02 -10.55 -12.24
C GLY A 46 -1.26 -10.11 -11.46
N SER A 47 -1.52 -10.71 -10.28
CA SER A 47 -2.57 -10.23 -9.36
C SER A 47 -2.11 -8.98 -8.60
N PHE A 48 -3.05 -8.30 -7.95
CA PHE A 48 -2.74 -7.14 -7.10
C PHE A 48 -3.52 -7.18 -5.79
N LEU A 49 -3.03 -6.45 -4.80
CA LEU A 49 -3.74 -6.20 -3.54
C LEU A 49 -3.80 -4.69 -3.28
N ASP A 50 -5.01 -4.18 -3.12
CA ASP A 50 -5.27 -2.83 -2.64
C ASP A 50 -5.43 -2.81 -1.11
N ILE A 51 -4.71 -1.90 -0.48
CA ILE A 51 -4.70 -1.69 0.97
C ILE A 51 -5.23 -0.28 1.25
N PHE A 52 -6.27 -0.21 2.07
CA PHE A 52 -6.86 1.06 2.51
C PHE A 52 -6.63 1.23 4.01
N TYR A 53 -6.24 2.45 4.41
CA TYR A 53 -6.04 2.82 5.81
C TYR A 53 -6.72 4.14 6.13
N SER A 54 -7.42 4.20 7.26
CA SER A 54 -8.17 5.38 7.71
C SER A 54 -7.46 6.09 8.87
N LYS A 55 -7.77 7.38 9.05
CA LYS A 55 -7.22 8.19 10.16
C LYS A 55 -7.60 7.66 11.55
N SER A 56 -8.67 6.86 11.66
CA SER A 56 -9.10 6.23 12.92
C SER A 56 -8.40 4.88 13.19
N GLY A 57 -7.46 4.48 12.33
CA GLY A 57 -6.70 3.24 12.48
C GLY A 57 -7.36 1.99 11.89
N LYS A 58 -8.57 2.11 11.30
CA LYS A 58 -9.22 1.02 10.57
C LYS A 58 -8.56 0.81 9.21
N TYR A 59 -8.52 -0.43 8.75
CA TYR A 59 -7.96 -0.81 7.46
C TYR A 59 -8.81 -1.87 6.75
N SER A 60 -8.63 -1.99 5.44
CA SER A 60 -9.21 -3.06 4.62
C SER A 60 -8.28 -3.48 3.47
N TYR A 61 -8.51 -4.68 2.97
CA TYR A 61 -7.77 -5.31 1.88
C TYR A 61 -8.73 -5.73 0.77
N HIS A 62 -8.35 -5.52 -0.49
CA HIS A 62 -9.10 -5.95 -1.66
C HIS A 62 -8.15 -6.55 -2.69
N PHE A 63 -8.32 -7.84 -2.98
CA PHE A 63 -7.66 -8.52 -4.10
C PHE A 63 -8.43 -8.28 -5.40
#